data_AF-A0A4Y6JLJ6-F1
#
_entry.id   AF-A0A4Y6JLJ6-F1
#
_cell.length_a   1.000
_cell.length_b   1.000
_cell.length_c   1.000
_cell.angle_alpha   90.00
_cell.angle_beta   90.00
_cell.angle_gamma   90.00
#
_symmetry.space_group_name_H-M   'P 1'
#
loop_
_entity.id
_entity.type
_entity.pdbx_description
1 polymer ?
#
loop_
_entity_poly.entity_id
_entity_poly.type
_entity_poly.pdbx_seq_one_letter_code
_entity_poly.pdbx_strand_id
1 'polypeptide(L)'
;CITLMIISLATTATAQQCGRQAGGKLCPGNQCCSQWGYCGTTDDYCLSSNNCQSNCKPSGGGGGGGGGESASNVRATYHNYNPEQVGWDLNAVSAYCSTWDANKPLEWRKKYGWTAFCGPVGARGQASCGKCLRVTNTWTGAQTTVRIVDQCSNGGLDLDA
;
A
#
# COMPACT_ATOMS: atom_id res chain seq x y z
N CYS A 1 62.89 17.58 28.77
CA CYS A 1 61.77 16.71 28.39
C CYS A 1 60.48 17.18 29.05
N ILE A 2 59.77 18.12 28.43
CA ILE A 2 58.35 18.35 28.76
C ILE A 2 57.61 18.11 27.45
N THR A 3 57.24 16.86 27.22
CA THR A 3 56.36 16.48 26.12
C THR A 3 54.99 17.03 26.47
N LEU A 4 54.67 18.23 25.96
CA LEU A 4 53.32 18.77 25.92
C LEU A 4 52.49 17.83 25.04
N MET A 5 51.88 16.83 25.68
CA MET A 5 50.84 15.99 25.09
C MET A 5 49.67 16.90 24.72
N ILE A 6 49.60 17.25 23.43
CA ILE A 6 48.40 17.84 22.84
C ILE A 6 47.32 16.76 22.92
N ILE A 7 46.46 16.85 23.93
CA ILE A 7 45.23 16.05 24.01
C ILE A 7 44.28 16.64 22.98
N SER A 8 44.41 16.23 21.73
CA SER A 8 43.39 16.44 20.72
C SER A 8 42.18 15.58 21.08
N LEU A 9 41.18 16.19 21.73
CA LEU A 9 39.83 15.63 21.79
C LEU A 9 39.33 15.54 20.35
N ALA A 10 39.55 14.38 19.70
CA ALA A 10 38.85 14.03 18.48
C ALA A 10 37.39 13.84 18.87
N THR A 11 36.62 14.92 18.82
CA THR A 11 35.17 14.85 18.78
C THR A 11 34.81 14.04 17.55
N THR A 12 34.43 12.78 17.74
CA THR A 12 33.79 11.99 16.70
C THR A 12 32.42 12.62 16.45
N ALA A 13 32.39 13.70 15.68
CA ALA A 13 31.18 14.19 15.07
C ALA A 13 30.76 13.12 14.06
N THR A 14 29.87 12.23 14.47
CA THR A 14 29.12 11.39 13.54
C THR A 14 28.30 12.35 12.68
N ALA A 15 28.90 12.82 11.58
CA ALA A 15 28.27 13.78 10.70
C ALA A 15 26.96 13.17 10.18
N GLN A 16 25.85 13.83 10.48
CA GLN A 16 24.57 13.45 9.93
C GLN A 16 24.68 13.45 8.40
N GLN A 17 24.29 12.33 7.80
CA GLN A 17 24.56 12.00 6.40
C GLN A 17 23.46 12.50 5.47
N CYS A 18 22.25 12.67 6.01
CA CYS A 18 21.05 12.98 5.25
C CYS A 18 20.01 13.76 6.07
N GLY A 19 18.95 14.22 5.41
CA GLY A 19 17.79 14.83 6.05
C GLY A 19 18.03 16.26 6.54
N ARG A 20 17.16 16.76 7.40
CA ARG A 20 17.20 18.16 7.87
C ARG A 20 18.51 18.52 8.58
N GLN A 21 19.15 17.54 9.20
CA GLN A 21 20.44 17.68 9.88
C GLN A 21 21.61 17.87 8.91
N ALA A 22 21.45 17.45 7.65
CA ALA A 22 22.44 17.56 6.59
C ALA A 22 21.97 18.49 5.45
N GLY A 23 21.14 19.50 5.75
CA GLY A 23 20.66 20.47 4.77
C GLY A 23 19.74 19.87 3.69
N GLY A 24 19.03 18.79 4.01
CA GLY A 24 18.14 18.09 3.06
C GLY A 24 18.85 17.09 2.15
N LYS A 25 20.14 16.79 2.39
CA LYS A 25 20.89 15.81 1.61
C LYS A 25 20.22 14.44 1.61
N LEU A 26 20.24 13.76 0.46
CA LEU A 26 19.75 12.39 0.31
C LEU A 26 20.87 11.37 0.53
N CYS A 27 20.47 10.17 0.92
CA CYS A 27 21.40 9.06 1.07
C CYS A 27 21.88 8.51 -0.28
N PRO A 28 23.15 8.11 -0.39
CA PRO A 28 23.66 7.46 -1.59
C PRO A 28 22.99 6.09 -1.81
N GLY A 29 22.76 5.74 -3.09
CA GLY A 29 22.15 4.45 -3.46
C GLY A 29 20.67 4.32 -3.11
N ASN A 30 19.93 5.44 -3.03
CA ASN A 30 18.50 5.48 -2.70
C ASN A 30 18.15 4.82 -1.36
N GLN A 31 19.07 4.82 -0.39
CA GLN A 31 18.81 4.35 0.97
C GLN A 31 17.88 5.31 1.71
N CYS A 32 17.28 4.81 2.80
CA CYS A 32 16.38 5.59 3.65
C CYS A 32 17.17 6.49 4.58
N CYS A 33 16.62 7.68 4.84
CA CYS A 33 17.14 8.60 5.83
C CYS A 33 16.35 8.47 7.13
N SER A 34 16.98 8.00 8.19
CA SER A 34 16.34 7.88 9.50
C SER A 34 16.00 9.24 10.11
N GLN A 35 15.19 9.25 11.17
CA GLN A 35 14.85 10.48 11.90
C GLN A 35 16.07 11.20 12.49
N TRP A 36 17.17 10.48 12.68
CA TRP A 36 18.43 10.95 13.26
C TRP A 36 19.43 11.45 12.21
N GLY A 37 19.09 11.35 10.92
CA GLY A 37 19.93 11.82 9.82
C GLY A 37 21.00 10.81 9.40
N TYR A 38 20.76 9.51 9.59
CA TYR A 38 21.65 8.44 9.14
C TYR A 38 21.03 7.64 7.99
N CYS A 39 21.89 7.13 7.11
CA CYS A 39 21.50 6.33 5.97
C CYS A 39 21.47 4.84 6.29
N GLY A 40 20.40 4.15 5.89
CA GLY A 40 20.29 2.70 6.04
C GLY A 40 19.10 2.12 5.28
N THR A 41 18.98 0.79 5.31
CA THR A 41 17.94 0.04 4.57
C THR A 41 17.01 -0.77 5.48
N THR A 42 17.31 -0.83 6.78
CA THR A 42 16.47 -1.51 7.77
C THR A 42 15.25 -0.67 8.14
N ASP A 43 14.27 -1.31 8.77
CA ASP A 43 12.99 -0.69 9.09
C ASP A 43 13.09 0.48 10.08
N ASP A 44 14.12 0.50 10.94
CA ASP A 44 14.44 1.64 11.82
C ASP A 44 14.78 2.92 11.05
N TYR A 45 15.31 2.77 9.83
CA TYR A 45 15.69 3.88 8.96
C TYR A 45 14.59 4.21 7.97
N CYS A 46 13.86 3.19 7.54
CA CYS A 46 12.94 3.29 6.43
C CYS A 46 11.49 3.50 6.83
N LEU A 47 11.01 3.02 7.97
CA LEU A 47 9.59 3.10 8.28
C LEU A 47 9.15 4.54 8.56
N SER A 48 8.04 4.96 7.96
CA SER A 48 7.40 6.23 8.29
C SER A 48 7.01 6.30 9.77
N SER A 49 6.71 5.17 10.43
CA SER A 49 6.44 5.10 11.87
C SER A 49 7.66 5.45 12.73
N ASN A 50 8.87 5.30 12.18
CA ASN A 50 10.13 5.66 12.83
C ASN A 50 10.62 7.06 12.38
N ASN A 51 9.70 7.92 11.95
CA ASN A 51 9.95 9.30 11.51
C ASN A 51 11.05 9.39 10.42
N CYS A 52 11.08 8.42 9.51
CA CYS A 52 11.95 8.47 8.34
C CYS A 52 11.75 9.80 7.57
N GLN A 53 12.85 10.39 7.12
CA GLN A 53 12.89 11.71 6.49
C GLN A 53 12.87 11.64 4.95
N SER A 54 13.44 10.60 4.33
CA SER A 54 13.45 10.41 2.87
C SER A 54 13.64 8.95 2.47
N ASN A 55 13.16 8.59 1.27
CA ASN A 55 13.09 7.21 0.76
C ASN A 55 12.38 6.23 1.71
N CYS A 56 11.33 6.71 2.39
CA CYS A 56 10.63 5.98 3.44
C CYS A 56 9.69 4.91 2.88
N LYS A 57 9.60 3.80 3.60
CA LYS A 57 8.57 2.77 3.48
C LYS A 57 7.31 3.25 4.24
N PRO A 58 6.11 3.12 3.66
CA PRO A 58 4.87 3.33 4.39
C PRO A 58 4.83 2.47 5.65
N SER A 59 4.25 2.99 6.74
CA SER A 59 4.03 2.24 7.98
C SER A 59 3.10 1.07 7.69
N GLY A 60 3.68 -0.12 7.50
CA GLY A 60 2.96 -1.34 7.14
C GLY A 60 3.61 -2.05 5.94
N GLY A 61 4.67 -2.81 6.24
CA GLY A 61 5.17 -3.95 5.47
C GLY A 61 5.17 -3.87 3.94
N GLY A 62 6.35 -3.65 3.37
CA GLY A 62 6.70 -4.08 2.00
C GLY A 62 6.11 -3.23 0.88
N GLY A 63 6.93 -2.35 0.29
CA GLY A 63 6.54 -1.57 -0.88
C GLY A 63 7.72 -1.33 -1.81
N GLY A 64 8.11 -2.37 -2.54
CA GLY A 64 8.82 -2.20 -3.81
C GLY A 64 7.99 -1.36 -4.77
N GLY A 65 8.68 -0.72 -5.73
CA GLY A 65 8.16 0.32 -6.61
C GLY A 65 6.79 0.05 -7.21
N GLY A 66 6.08 1.13 -7.52
CA GLY A 66 4.71 1.15 -8.06
C GLY A 66 4.53 0.43 -9.40
N GLY A 67 4.58 -0.89 -9.38
CA GLY A 67 3.74 -1.75 -10.20
C GLY A 67 2.55 -2.13 -9.34
N GLY A 68 1.34 -1.83 -9.80
CA GLY A 68 0.15 -2.41 -9.17
C GLY A 68 0.30 -3.93 -9.12
N GLU A 69 -0.07 -4.54 -8.00
CA GLU A 69 -0.14 -5.98 -7.87
C GLU A 69 -1.02 -6.51 -9.00
N SER A 70 -0.51 -7.49 -9.74
CA SER A 70 -1.19 -8.03 -10.92
C SER A 70 -1.01 -9.54 -10.98
N ALA A 71 -2.07 -10.19 -11.43
CA ALA A 71 -2.10 -11.62 -11.71
C ALA A 71 -2.78 -11.84 -13.07
N SER A 72 -2.39 -12.92 -13.74
CA SER A 72 -2.97 -13.35 -15.01
C SER A 72 -3.53 -14.76 -14.87
N ASN A 73 -4.43 -15.15 -15.79
CA ASN A 73 -5.11 -16.45 -15.75
C ASN A 73 -5.91 -16.67 -14.45
N VAL A 74 -6.45 -15.59 -13.89
CA VAL A 74 -7.28 -15.61 -12.68
C VAL A 74 -8.71 -15.99 -13.07
N ARG A 75 -9.31 -16.94 -12.36
CA ARG A 75 -10.71 -17.31 -12.53
C ARG A 75 -11.60 -16.18 -12.03
N ALA A 76 -12.48 -15.68 -12.89
CA ALA A 76 -13.56 -14.78 -12.51
C ALA A 76 -14.89 -15.52 -12.63
N THR A 77 -15.63 -15.58 -11.54
CA THR A 77 -17.04 -16.02 -11.51
C THR A 77 -17.94 -14.83 -11.23
N TYR A 78 -19.23 -15.08 -11.03
CA TYR A 78 -20.23 -14.04 -10.81
C TYR A 78 -20.97 -14.28 -9.49
N HIS A 79 -21.32 -13.19 -8.82
CA HIS A 79 -22.18 -13.16 -7.64
C HIS A 79 -23.18 -12.02 -7.80
N ASN A 80 -24.46 -12.29 -7.57
CA ASN A 80 -25.51 -11.30 -7.81
C ASN A 80 -25.66 -10.38 -6.59
N TYR A 81 -24.84 -9.33 -6.53
CA TYR A 81 -24.97 -8.27 -5.53
C TYR A 81 -26.11 -7.31 -5.88
N ASN A 82 -26.39 -7.11 -7.17
CA ASN A 82 -27.41 -6.18 -7.68
C ASN A 82 -27.31 -4.77 -7.03
N PRO A 83 -26.12 -4.13 -7.07
CA PRO A 83 -25.81 -2.93 -6.31
C PRO A 83 -26.79 -1.78 -6.61
N GLU A 84 -27.25 -1.65 -7.85
CA GLU A 84 -28.23 -0.63 -8.23
C GLU A 84 -29.58 -0.83 -7.51
N GLN A 85 -30.03 -2.07 -7.37
CA GLN A 85 -31.32 -2.41 -6.73
C GLN A 85 -31.27 -2.18 -5.21
N VAL A 86 -30.10 -2.40 -4.60
CA VAL A 86 -29.89 -2.18 -3.16
C VAL A 86 -29.43 -0.76 -2.82
N GLY A 87 -29.50 0.19 -3.77
CA GLY A 87 -29.09 1.58 -3.52
C GLY A 87 -27.59 1.73 -3.21
N TRP A 88 -26.79 0.80 -3.73
CA TRP A 88 -25.37 0.66 -3.49
C TRP A 88 -25.01 0.50 -2.01
N ASP A 89 -25.92 -0.01 -1.17
CA ASP A 89 -25.69 -0.24 0.25
C ASP A 89 -24.95 -1.56 0.50
N LEU A 90 -23.72 -1.47 1.01
CA LEU A 90 -22.89 -2.65 1.31
C LEU A 90 -23.49 -3.50 2.44
N ASN A 91 -24.27 -2.90 3.35
CA ASN A 91 -24.92 -3.65 4.44
C ASN A 91 -26.05 -4.53 3.90
N ALA A 92 -26.77 -4.05 2.87
CA ALA A 92 -27.92 -4.76 2.30
C ALA A 92 -27.52 -6.12 1.69
N VAL A 93 -26.28 -6.25 1.21
CA VAL A 93 -25.74 -7.50 0.65
C VAL A 93 -24.82 -8.23 1.62
N SER A 94 -24.70 -7.76 2.87
CA SER A 94 -23.78 -8.32 3.87
C SER A 94 -22.32 -8.41 3.36
N ALA A 95 -21.88 -7.43 2.55
CA ALA A 95 -20.54 -7.44 2.00
C ALA A 95 -19.51 -7.41 3.13
N TYR A 96 -18.42 -8.19 3.04
CA TYR A 96 -17.38 -8.23 4.07
C TYR A 96 -16.83 -6.82 4.39
N CYS A 97 -16.69 -5.95 3.39
CA CYS A 97 -16.17 -4.60 3.58
C CYS A 97 -17.17 -3.60 4.18
N SER A 98 -18.43 -3.99 4.41
CA SER A 98 -19.47 -3.12 4.97
C SER A 98 -19.04 -2.46 6.29
N THR A 99 -18.28 -3.18 7.13
CA THR A 99 -17.76 -2.68 8.42
C THR A 99 -16.97 -1.38 8.29
N TRP A 100 -16.26 -1.16 7.18
CA TRP A 100 -15.39 0.00 6.99
C TRP A 100 -15.86 0.94 5.88
N ASP A 101 -16.56 0.40 4.88
CA ASP A 101 -16.84 1.11 3.64
C ASP A 101 -18.32 1.48 3.45
N ALA A 102 -19.24 0.96 4.27
CA ALA A 102 -20.68 1.22 4.10
C ALA A 102 -21.05 2.71 4.21
N ASN A 103 -20.39 3.45 5.12
CA ASN A 103 -20.66 4.87 5.35
C ASN A 103 -19.98 5.81 4.34
N LYS A 104 -19.32 5.28 3.31
CA LYS A 104 -18.71 6.12 2.28
C LYS A 104 -19.80 6.80 1.43
N PRO A 105 -19.48 7.98 0.83
CA PRO A 105 -20.44 8.71 0.01
C PRO A 105 -21.03 7.83 -1.09
N LEU A 106 -22.31 8.04 -1.43
CA LEU A 106 -22.98 7.30 -2.50
C LEU A 106 -22.19 7.36 -3.81
N GLU A 107 -21.68 8.54 -4.16
CA GLU A 107 -20.80 8.73 -5.33
C GLU A 107 -19.57 7.82 -5.33
N TRP A 108 -18.99 7.53 -4.16
CA TRP A 108 -17.87 6.60 -4.05
C TRP A 108 -18.32 5.15 -4.24
N ARG A 109 -19.47 4.77 -3.66
CA ARG A 109 -20.03 3.41 -3.69
C ARG A 109 -20.48 3.02 -5.09
N LYS A 110 -21.07 3.96 -5.85
CA LYS A 110 -21.57 3.76 -7.22
C LYS A 110 -20.56 4.02 -8.34
N LYS A 111 -19.34 4.47 -8.01
CA LYS A 111 -18.36 4.88 -9.03
C LYS A 111 -17.93 3.73 -9.96
N TYR A 112 -17.87 2.51 -9.43
CA TYR A 112 -17.39 1.31 -10.12
C TYR A 112 -18.25 0.13 -9.73
N GLY A 113 -18.35 -0.87 -10.62
CA GLY A 113 -19.01 -2.14 -10.33
C GLY A 113 -18.37 -2.87 -9.14
N TRP A 114 -19.12 -3.72 -8.48
CA TRP A 114 -18.69 -4.42 -7.27
C TRP A 114 -18.07 -5.78 -7.58
N THR A 115 -17.14 -6.20 -6.73
CA THR A 115 -16.54 -7.54 -6.80
C THR A 115 -16.08 -8.04 -5.43
N ALA A 116 -16.10 -9.36 -5.25
CA ALA A 116 -15.31 -10.03 -4.23
C ALA A 116 -13.90 -10.36 -4.75
N PHE A 117 -12.91 -10.29 -3.87
CA PHE A 117 -11.53 -10.59 -4.22
C PHE A 117 -10.89 -11.63 -3.29
N CYS A 118 -10.24 -12.62 -3.91
CA CYS A 118 -9.43 -13.62 -3.24
C CYS A 118 -8.33 -14.14 -4.17
N GLY A 119 -7.93 -13.33 -5.16
CA GLY A 119 -6.95 -13.65 -6.18
C GLY A 119 -5.58 -14.01 -5.61
N PRO A 120 -4.70 -14.66 -6.38
CA PRO A 120 -3.45 -15.25 -5.89
C PRO A 120 -2.42 -14.20 -5.44
N VAL A 121 -2.44 -13.02 -6.05
CA VAL A 121 -1.53 -11.89 -5.79
C VAL A 121 -2.36 -10.69 -5.37
N GLY A 122 -2.02 -10.07 -4.25
CA GLY A 122 -2.71 -8.91 -3.72
C GLY A 122 -3.00 -9.01 -2.23
N ALA A 123 -3.16 -7.87 -1.57
CA ALA A 123 -3.72 -7.82 -0.23
C ALA A 123 -5.12 -8.48 -0.18
N ARG A 124 -5.45 -9.16 0.92
CA ARG A 124 -6.75 -9.83 1.12
C ARG A 124 -7.45 -9.33 2.39
N GLY A 125 -8.73 -9.63 2.53
CA GLY A 125 -9.55 -9.23 3.67
C GLY A 125 -9.66 -7.71 3.80
N GLN A 126 -9.55 -7.19 5.02
CA GLN A 126 -9.71 -5.75 5.27
C GLN A 126 -8.76 -4.88 4.44
N ALA A 127 -7.53 -5.35 4.22
CA ALA A 127 -6.52 -4.60 3.46
C ALA A 127 -6.83 -4.48 1.95
N SER A 128 -7.79 -5.24 1.43
CA SER A 128 -8.30 -5.10 0.07
C SER A 128 -9.55 -4.22 -0.04
N CYS A 129 -10.26 -3.97 1.05
CA CYS A 129 -11.54 -3.24 1.02
C CYS A 129 -11.40 -1.86 0.40
N GLY A 130 -12.28 -1.58 -0.56
CA GLY A 130 -12.37 -0.29 -1.24
C GLY A 130 -11.30 -0.05 -2.30
N LYS A 131 -10.32 -0.95 -2.48
CA LYS A 131 -9.36 -0.89 -3.59
C LYS A 131 -10.04 -1.16 -4.92
N CYS A 132 -9.41 -0.70 -6.00
CA CYS A 132 -9.90 -0.89 -7.36
C CYS A 132 -9.03 -1.89 -8.12
N LEU A 133 -9.64 -2.69 -8.97
CA LEU A 133 -8.97 -3.61 -9.88
C LEU A 133 -9.34 -3.25 -11.32
N ARG A 134 -8.33 -3.20 -12.20
CA ARG A 134 -8.54 -3.17 -13.65
C ARG A 134 -8.60 -4.61 -14.16
N VAL A 135 -9.78 -5.09 -14.47
CA VAL A 135 -10.03 -6.44 -14.96
C VAL A 135 -10.00 -6.42 -16.48
N THR A 136 -9.26 -7.36 -17.08
CA THR A 136 -9.17 -7.52 -18.53
C THR A 136 -9.67 -8.91 -18.91
N ASN A 137 -10.66 -8.98 -19.78
CA ASN A 137 -11.06 -10.23 -20.41
C ASN A 137 -9.98 -10.62 -21.41
N THR A 138 -9.28 -11.73 -21.17
CA THR A 138 -8.14 -12.17 -21.97
C THR A 138 -8.53 -12.66 -23.37
N TRP A 139 -9.79 -13.05 -23.58
CA TRP A 139 -10.28 -13.48 -24.90
C TRP A 139 -10.69 -12.31 -25.78
N THR A 140 -11.37 -11.32 -25.21
CA THR A 140 -11.94 -10.20 -25.99
C THR A 140 -11.12 -8.91 -25.91
N GLY A 141 -10.19 -8.80 -24.95
CA GLY A 141 -9.47 -7.57 -24.65
C GLY A 141 -10.31 -6.52 -23.94
N ALA A 142 -11.59 -6.78 -23.67
CA ALA A 142 -12.46 -5.84 -22.96
C ALA A 142 -11.94 -5.58 -21.54
N GLN A 143 -12.00 -4.32 -21.10
CA GLN A 143 -11.50 -3.91 -19.79
C GLN A 143 -12.59 -3.20 -18.99
N THR A 144 -12.59 -3.41 -17.69
CA THR A 144 -13.41 -2.67 -16.74
C THR A 144 -12.66 -2.40 -15.45
N THR A 145 -13.09 -1.38 -14.71
CA THR A 145 -12.60 -1.11 -13.36
C THR A 145 -13.69 -1.46 -12.36
N VAL A 146 -13.36 -2.30 -11.40
CA VAL A 146 -14.26 -2.75 -10.33
C VAL A 146 -13.68 -2.42 -8.97
N ARG A 147 -14.54 -2.35 -7.97
CA ARG A 147 -14.18 -2.10 -6.58
C ARG A 147 -14.34 -3.36 -5.76
N ILE A 148 -13.32 -3.69 -4.98
CA ILE A 148 -13.39 -4.78 -4.01
C ILE A 148 -14.27 -4.35 -2.83
N VAL A 149 -15.42 -5.00 -2.69
CA VAL A 149 -16.35 -4.78 -1.58
C VAL A 149 -16.52 -6.02 -0.70
N ASP A 150 -15.97 -7.16 -1.14
CA ASP A 150 -16.17 -8.43 -0.48
C ASP A 150 -14.96 -9.36 -0.65
N GLN A 151 -14.99 -10.51 0.03
CA GLN A 151 -13.99 -11.55 -0.04
C GLN A 151 -14.58 -12.86 -0.58
N CYS A 152 -13.78 -13.65 -1.29
CA CYS A 152 -14.18 -14.95 -1.83
C CYS A 152 -13.23 -16.08 -1.40
N SER A 153 -13.49 -17.31 -1.83
CA SER A 153 -12.65 -18.49 -1.58
C SER A 153 -12.26 -19.27 -2.84
N ASN A 154 -12.62 -18.79 -4.03
CA ASN A 154 -12.37 -19.45 -5.32
C ASN A 154 -10.94 -19.22 -5.87
N GLY A 155 -10.10 -18.47 -5.15
CA GLY A 155 -8.73 -18.12 -5.57
C GLY A 155 -8.68 -17.05 -6.68
N GLY A 156 -9.75 -16.29 -6.88
CA GLY A 156 -9.87 -15.33 -7.96
C GLY A 156 -10.76 -14.13 -7.65
N LEU A 157 -11.78 -13.94 -8.48
CA LEU A 157 -12.72 -12.82 -8.43
C LEU A 157 -14.16 -13.34 -8.51
N ASP A 158 -15.08 -12.69 -7.81
CA ASP A 158 -16.52 -12.80 -8.07
C ASP A 158 -17.03 -11.42 -8.48
N LEU A 159 -17.32 -11.25 -9.76
CA LEU A 159 -17.87 -10.00 -10.31
C LEU A 159 -19.37 -9.94 -10.05
N ASP A 160 -19.91 -8.74 -9.89
CA ASP A 160 -21.35 -8.56 -9.97
C ASP A 160 -21.88 -8.96 -11.38
N ALA A 161 -23.08 -9.52 -11.43
CA ALA A 161 -23.69 -10.12 -12.63
C ALA A 161 -24.51 -9.13 -13.47
#